data_AF-A0A7R8CEI8-F1
#
_entry.id   AF-A0A7R8CEI8-F1
#
_cell.length_a   1.000
_cell.length_b   1.000
_cell.length_c   1.000
_cell.angle_alpha   90.00
_cell.angle_beta   90.00
_cell.angle_gamma   90.00
#
_symmetry.space_group_name_H-M   'P 1'
#
loop_
_entity.id
_entity.type
_entity.pdbx_description
1 polymer ?
#
loop_
_entity_poly.entity_id
_entity_poly.type
_entity_poly.pdbx_seq_one_letter_code
_entity_poly.pdbx_strand_id
1 'polypeptide(L)'
;MLTCCIPECRTGYPEPKKQKNKSEASSTSTKCSLPLFPKDENLKKQRLRAIPRKDFVPSKHSRVCSRKFHESSLQLKKNDSNVAYFFPEALSYLFLPPTPKRKTSLALAINRCKKERNSVEDSLYLHLLILISLLVLKNSREKLMDHHWFMEIHENFIQDSATVFFFFFAISIENVIPKIIYGLKTTKDLTYSMFSDGPPVLLQEVNHICSTAFIQRFYDINNILAYLKNRYVPSFVSKILKVMIFIFCTKKDVSLPKIGSIQRV
;
A
#
# COMPACT_ATOMS: atom_id res chain seq x y z
N MET A 1 -34.18 -15.81 2.27
CA MET A 1 -33.26 -15.69 1.12
C MET A 1 -32.06 -16.58 1.38
N LEU A 2 -31.66 -17.44 0.45
CA LEU A 2 -30.51 -18.33 0.64
C LEU A 2 -29.23 -17.59 0.26
N THR A 3 -28.22 -17.61 1.14
CA THR A 3 -26.94 -16.92 0.94
C THR A 3 -25.78 -17.90 0.93
N CYS A 4 -24.70 -17.52 0.24
CA CYS A 4 -23.45 -18.30 0.26
C CYS A 4 -22.75 -18.19 1.62
N CYS A 5 -22.29 -19.32 2.17
CA CYS A 5 -21.63 -19.36 3.48
C CYS A 5 -20.12 -19.07 3.45
N ILE A 6 -19.52 -18.81 2.28
CA ILE A 6 -18.11 -18.42 2.19
C ILE A 6 -17.94 -16.96 2.62
N PRO A 7 -17.00 -16.61 3.51
CA PRO A 7 -16.68 -15.22 3.85
C PRO A 7 -16.52 -14.34 2.61
N GLU A 8 -16.96 -13.08 2.71
CA GLU A 8 -16.90 -12.08 1.64
C GLU A 8 -17.73 -12.38 0.37
N CYS A 9 -18.36 -13.55 0.26
CA CYS A 9 -19.22 -13.87 -0.87
C CYS A 9 -20.60 -13.22 -0.70
N ARG A 10 -20.93 -12.27 -1.59
CA ARG A 10 -22.25 -11.58 -1.60
C ARG A 10 -23.32 -12.30 -2.43
N THR A 11 -23.11 -13.55 -2.82
CA THR A 11 -24.12 -14.29 -3.59
C THR A 11 -25.35 -14.56 -2.74
N GLY A 12 -26.53 -14.15 -3.21
CA GLY A 12 -27.81 -14.32 -2.52
C GLY A 12 -28.17 -13.21 -1.54
N TYR A 13 -27.36 -12.15 -1.41
CA TYR A 13 -27.76 -10.95 -0.68
C TYR A 13 -28.55 -10.01 -1.61
N PRO A 14 -29.54 -9.26 -1.09
CA PRO A 14 -30.24 -8.26 -1.90
C PRO A 14 -29.24 -7.19 -2.37
N GLU A 15 -29.30 -6.83 -3.64
CA GLU A 15 -28.48 -5.73 -4.14
C GLU A 15 -28.92 -4.43 -3.46
N PRO A 16 -27.97 -3.55 -3.08
CA PRO A 16 -28.32 -2.24 -2.57
C PRO A 16 -29.16 -1.53 -3.62
N LYS A 17 -30.33 -0.99 -3.23
CA LYS A 17 -31.24 -0.26 -4.11
C LYS A 17 -30.45 0.86 -4.78
N LYS A 18 -29.98 0.65 -6.02
CA LYS A 18 -29.31 1.69 -6.80
C LYS A 18 -30.34 2.80 -6.97
N GLN A 19 -30.00 4.01 -6.54
CA GLN A 19 -30.80 5.20 -6.84
C GLN A 19 -31.02 5.24 -8.36
N LYS A 20 -32.28 5.40 -8.77
CA LYS A 20 -32.77 5.36 -10.15
C LYS A 20 -32.19 6.51 -10.98
N ASN A 21 -30.89 6.50 -11.25
CA ASN A 21 -30.30 7.37 -12.26
C ASN A 21 -30.14 6.54 -13.53
N LYS A 22 -31.09 6.77 -14.46
CA LYS A 22 -31.17 6.23 -15.81
C LYS A 22 -29.82 6.29 -16.53
N SER A 23 -29.25 5.15 -16.86
CA SER A 23 -28.54 4.91 -18.14
C SER A 23 -28.39 3.40 -18.34
N GLU A 24 -28.70 2.96 -19.55
CA GLU A 24 -28.89 1.58 -19.97
C GLU A 24 -27.58 0.79 -20.09
N ALA A 25 -27.62 -0.45 -19.60
CA ALA A 25 -27.00 -1.65 -20.17
C ALA A 25 -27.25 -2.78 -19.16
N SER A 26 -28.36 -3.50 -19.33
CA SER A 26 -28.72 -4.64 -18.49
C SER A 26 -27.76 -5.79 -18.75
N SER A 27 -26.66 -5.87 -17.98
CA SER A 27 -25.91 -7.11 -17.88
C SER A 27 -26.84 -8.16 -17.28
N THR A 28 -27.22 -9.14 -18.11
CA THR A 28 -27.98 -10.32 -17.67
C THR A 28 -27.14 -11.02 -16.62
N SER A 29 -27.40 -10.76 -15.34
CA SER A 29 -26.66 -11.38 -14.26
C SER A 29 -26.93 -12.88 -14.32
N THR A 30 -25.93 -13.64 -14.78
CA THR A 30 -26.02 -15.10 -14.88
C THR A 30 -26.42 -15.63 -13.51
N LYS A 31 -27.63 -16.20 -13.43
CA LYS A 31 -28.21 -16.71 -12.19
C LYS A 31 -27.24 -17.72 -11.59
N CYS A 32 -26.67 -17.37 -10.45
CA CYS A 32 -25.72 -18.23 -9.74
C CYS A 32 -26.50 -19.28 -8.96
N SER A 33 -26.21 -20.57 -9.18
CA SER A 33 -26.86 -21.65 -8.42
C SER A 33 -26.23 -21.79 -7.02
N LEU A 34 -27.06 -22.14 -6.05
CA LEU A 34 -26.67 -22.33 -4.64
C LEU A 34 -26.95 -23.78 -4.23
N PRO A 35 -26.12 -24.75 -4.65
CA PRO A 35 -26.31 -26.15 -4.31
C PRO A 35 -26.25 -26.40 -2.79
N LEU A 36 -26.99 -27.43 -2.37
CA LEU A 36 -26.94 -28.02 -1.04
C LEU A 36 -25.57 -28.66 -0.76
N PHE A 37 -25.24 -28.82 0.53
CA PHE A 37 -24.12 -29.69 0.91
C PHE A 37 -24.43 -31.15 0.53
N PRO A 38 -23.44 -31.92 0.10
CA PRO A 38 -23.62 -33.33 -0.23
C PRO A 38 -24.08 -34.11 1.01
N LYS A 39 -24.87 -35.17 0.80
CA LYS A 39 -25.22 -36.12 1.86
C LYS A 39 -24.05 -37.02 2.24
N ASP A 40 -23.10 -37.23 1.32
CA ASP A 40 -21.87 -37.97 1.57
C ASP A 40 -20.97 -37.21 2.56
N GLU A 41 -20.68 -37.85 3.70
CA GLU A 41 -19.89 -37.28 4.79
C GLU A 41 -18.44 -36.99 4.37
N ASN A 42 -17.86 -37.74 3.44
CA ASN A 42 -16.49 -37.51 2.97
C ASN A 42 -16.41 -36.23 2.14
N LEU A 43 -17.31 -36.07 1.15
CA LEU A 43 -17.40 -34.86 0.33
C LEU A 43 -17.78 -33.63 1.16
N LYS A 44 -18.66 -33.81 2.15
CA LYS A 44 -19.04 -32.75 3.10
C LYS A 44 -17.84 -32.29 3.93
N LYS A 45 -17.04 -33.21 4.49
CA LYS A 45 -15.79 -32.89 5.21
C LYS A 45 -14.79 -32.15 4.32
N GLN A 46 -14.60 -32.60 3.07
CA GLN A 46 -13.71 -31.92 2.12
C GLN A 46 -14.17 -30.48 1.84
N ARG A 47 -15.46 -30.25 1.62
CA ARG A 47 -16.01 -28.89 1.44
C ARG A 47 -15.84 -28.02 2.69
N LEU A 48 -16.01 -28.59 3.88
CA LEU A 48 -15.84 -27.86 5.13
C LEU A 48 -14.39 -27.42 5.34
N ARG A 49 -13.41 -28.27 5.03
CA ARG A 49 -11.98 -27.91 5.07
C ARG A 49 -11.63 -26.74 4.16
N ALA A 50 -12.35 -26.59 3.05
CA ALA A 50 -12.08 -25.56 2.06
C ALA A 50 -12.74 -24.20 2.42
N ILE A 51 -13.65 -24.15 3.40
CA ILE A 51 -14.26 -22.91 3.86
C ILE A 51 -13.32 -22.28 4.89
N PRO A 52 -12.84 -21.04 4.70
CA PRO A 52 -11.90 -20.39 5.61
C PRO A 52 -12.61 -19.82 6.85
N ARG A 53 -13.26 -20.69 7.63
CA ARG A 53 -13.93 -20.36 8.89
C ARG A 53 -13.55 -21.39 9.94
N LYS A 54 -13.03 -20.93 11.08
CA LYS A 54 -12.79 -21.80 12.25
C LYS A 54 -14.11 -22.33 12.77
N ASP A 55 -14.16 -23.62 13.08
CA ASP A 55 -15.29 -24.31 13.74
C ASP A 55 -16.65 -24.15 13.05
N PHE A 56 -16.65 -24.02 11.72
CA PHE A 56 -17.88 -23.85 10.96
C PHE A 56 -18.69 -25.16 10.88
N VAL A 57 -19.88 -25.15 11.49
CA VAL A 57 -20.86 -26.25 11.39
C VAL A 57 -21.96 -25.86 10.39
N PRO A 58 -22.12 -26.59 9.27
CA PRO A 58 -23.12 -26.26 8.26
C PRO A 58 -24.53 -26.54 8.77
N SER A 59 -25.45 -25.60 8.60
CA SER A 59 -26.88 -25.78 8.88
C SER A 59 -27.65 -26.27 7.65
N LYS A 60 -28.93 -26.62 7.83
CA LYS A 60 -29.84 -26.95 6.72
C LYS A 60 -29.97 -25.85 5.66
N HIS A 61 -29.57 -24.62 5.98
CA HIS A 61 -29.61 -23.46 5.09
C HIS A 61 -28.24 -23.04 4.54
N SER A 62 -27.15 -23.66 5.01
CA SER A 62 -25.81 -23.37 4.48
C SER A 62 -25.69 -23.84 3.03
N ARG A 63 -25.25 -22.94 2.14
CA ARG A 63 -25.05 -23.19 0.72
C ARG A 63 -23.71 -22.60 0.28
N VAL A 64 -23.09 -23.19 -0.73
CA VAL A 64 -21.90 -22.63 -1.39
C VAL A 64 -22.29 -22.35 -2.84
N CYS A 65 -22.00 -21.15 -3.35
CA CYS A 65 -22.40 -20.77 -4.70
C CYS A 65 -21.53 -21.43 -5.77
N SER A 66 -22.12 -21.72 -6.94
CA SER A 66 -21.42 -22.41 -8.04
C SER A 66 -20.18 -21.68 -8.55
N ARG A 67 -20.12 -20.34 -8.42
CA ARG A 67 -18.95 -19.51 -8.74
C ARG A 67 -17.69 -19.83 -7.92
N LYS A 68 -17.84 -20.56 -6.82
CA LYS A 68 -16.72 -21.00 -5.98
C LYS A 68 -16.15 -22.32 -6.45
N PHE A 69 -16.70 -22.88 -7.52
CA PHE A 69 -16.23 -24.09 -8.15
C PHE A 69 -15.70 -23.78 -9.55
N HIS A 70 -14.69 -24.52 -9.98
CA HIS A 70 -14.19 -24.46 -11.34
C HIS A 70 -15.22 -25.09 -12.29
N GLU A 71 -15.37 -24.55 -13.49
CA GLU A 71 -16.38 -25.01 -14.45
C GLU A 71 -16.23 -26.49 -14.81
N SER A 72 -15.00 -27.00 -14.90
CA SER A 72 -14.74 -28.43 -15.14
C SER A 72 -15.22 -29.36 -14.03
N SER A 73 -15.34 -28.85 -12.79
CA SER A 73 -15.81 -29.64 -11.65
C SER A 73 -17.33 -29.67 -11.51
N LEU A 74 -18.04 -28.87 -12.32
CA LEU A 74 -19.49 -28.82 -12.36
C LEU A 74 -20.02 -29.89 -13.32
N GLN A 75 -20.30 -31.08 -12.81
CA GLN A 75 -21.07 -32.07 -13.58
C GLN A 75 -22.57 -31.77 -13.44
N LEU A 76 -23.18 -31.33 -14.54
CA LEU A 76 -24.64 -31.26 -14.65
C LEU A 76 -25.18 -32.67 -14.94
N LYS A 77 -25.69 -33.35 -13.92
CA LYS A 77 -26.60 -34.46 -14.15
C LYS A 77 -28.01 -33.89 -14.32
N LYS A 78 -28.52 -33.89 -15.55
CA LYS A 78 -29.93 -33.67 -15.82
C LYS A 78 -30.68 -34.92 -15.36
N ASN A 79 -31.27 -34.86 -14.17
CA ASN A 79 -32.38 -35.72 -13.82
C ASN A 79 -33.65 -34.87 -14.01
N ASP A 80 -34.69 -35.44 -14.62
CA ASP A 80 -35.84 -34.76 -15.28
C ASP A 80 -36.67 -33.79 -14.43
N SER A 81 -36.27 -33.51 -13.18
CA SER A 81 -36.97 -32.56 -12.31
C SER A 81 -36.06 -31.83 -11.31
N ASN A 82 -34.75 -32.08 -11.26
CA ASN A 82 -33.83 -31.36 -10.38
C ASN A 82 -32.38 -31.46 -10.89
N VAL A 83 -31.79 -30.33 -11.28
CA VAL A 83 -30.36 -30.27 -11.65
C VAL A 83 -29.52 -30.42 -10.38
N ALA A 84 -29.01 -31.62 -10.14
CA ALA A 84 -28.06 -31.89 -9.07
C ALA A 84 -26.64 -31.66 -9.60
N TYR A 85 -25.94 -30.69 -9.03
CA TYR A 85 -24.53 -30.47 -9.30
C TYR A 85 -23.68 -31.41 -8.45
N PHE A 86 -22.99 -32.35 -9.09
CA PHE A 86 -22.05 -33.25 -8.44
C PHE A 86 -20.62 -32.72 -8.62
N PHE A 87 -19.80 -32.86 -7.57
CA PHE A 87 -18.43 -32.36 -7.54
C PHE A 87 -17.53 -33.49 -7.06
N PRO A 88 -16.98 -34.30 -7.98
CA PRO A 88 -16.22 -35.49 -7.62
C PRO A 88 -14.85 -35.17 -7.02
N GLU A 89 -14.27 -34.00 -7.33
CA GLU A 89 -12.92 -33.64 -6.89
C GLU A 89 -12.92 -32.45 -5.93
N ALA A 90 -12.19 -32.60 -4.83
CA ALA A 90 -12.03 -31.58 -3.81
C ALA A 90 -11.29 -30.35 -4.36
N LEU A 91 -11.74 -29.17 -3.90
CA LEU A 91 -11.27 -27.86 -4.34
C LEU A 91 -9.78 -27.63 -4.00
N SER A 92 -8.87 -28.00 -4.91
CA SER A 92 -7.47 -27.57 -4.86
C SER A 92 -7.33 -26.03 -4.95
N TYR A 93 -8.34 -25.35 -5.48
CA TYR A 93 -8.34 -23.92 -5.81
C TYR A 93 -9.01 -23.01 -4.78
N LEU A 94 -9.60 -23.53 -3.69
CA LEU A 94 -10.05 -22.68 -2.58
C LEU A 94 -8.90 -22.19 -1.69
N PHE A 95 -7.70 -22.72 -1.89
CA PHE A 95 -6.45 -22.19 -1.35
C PHE A 95 -5.85 -21.08 -2.23
N LEU A 96 -6.66 -20.34 -2.96
CA LEU A 96 -6.18 -19.06 -3.48
C LEU A 96 -5.74 -18.23 -2.27
N PRO A 97 -4.44 -17.89 -2.14
CA PRO A 97 -4.00 -16.98 -1.10
C PRO A 97 -4.89 -15.74 -1.19
N PRO A 98 -5.28 -15.13 -0.06
CA PRO A 98 -6.20 -14.01 -0.05
C PRO A 98 -5.75 -13.03 -1.14
N THR A 99 -6.55 -12.94 -2.22
CA THR A 99 -6.24 -12.03 -3.32
C THR A 99 -6.00 -10.67 -2.66
N PRO A 100 -4.87 -9.99 -2.96
CA PRO A 100 -4.45 -8.79 -2.24
C PRO A 100 -5.68 -7.90 -2.09
N LYS A 101 -6.01 -7.58 -0.82
CA LYS A 101 -7.18 -6.78 -0.44
C LYS A 101 -7.42 -5.75 -1.52
N ARG A 102 -8.50 -5.94 -2.28
CA ARG A 102 -8.90 -5.02 -3.34
C ARG A 102 -8.87 -3.64 -2.68
N LYS A 103 -7.96 -2.77 -3.12
CA LYS A 103 -8.01 -1.35 -2.78
C LYS A 103 -9.44 -0.96 -3.05
N THR A 104 -10.15 -0.54 -2.02
CA THR A 104 -11.49 0.01 -2.16
C THR A 104 -11.36 1.09 -3.22
N SER A 105 -11.84 0.79 -4.43
CA SER A 105 -12.15 1.82 -5.40
C SER A 105 -13.33 2.56 -4.79
N LEU A 106 -13.01 3.49 -3.88
CA LEU A 106 -13.75 4.72 -3.73
C LEU A 106 -13.83 5.25 -5.14
N ALA A 107 -14.98 4.99 -5.76
CA ALA A 107 -15.35 5.56 -7.03
C ALA A 107 -15.14 7.07 -6.88
N LEU A 108 -14.08 7.55 -7.50
CA LEU A 108 -13.83 8.95 -7.75
C LEU A 108 -14.99 9.41 -8.63
N ALA A 109 -16.06 9.89 -8.00
CA ALA A 109 -16.96 10.79 -8.68
C ALA A 109 -16.09 11.98 -9.09
N ILE A 110 -15.75 12.05 -10.37
CA ILE A 110 -14.93 13.12 -10.98
C ILE A 110 -15.47 14.51 -10.58
N ASN A 111 -16.77 14.60 -10.31
CA ASN A 111 -17.46 15.80 -9.85
C ASN A 111 -17.19 16.16 -8.37
N ARG A 112 -16.84 15.20 -7.51
CA ARG A 112 -16.40 15.45 -6.12
C ARG A 112 -14.95 15.97 -6.09
N CYS A 113 -14.08 15.40 -6.92
CA CYS A 113 -12.69 15.89 -7.07
C CYS A 113 -12.60 17.28 -7.71
N LYS A 114 -13.50 17.63 -8.63
CA LYS A 114 -13.56 19.00 -9.19
C LYS A 114 -13.99 20.04 -8.14
N LYS A 115 -14.79 19.65 -7.14
CA LYS A 115 -15.23 20.55 -6.06
C LYS A 115 -14.17 20.72 -4.96
N GLU A 116 -13.33 19.71 -4.73
CA GLU A 116 -12.16 19.82 -3.83
C GLU A 116 -10.95 20.51 -4.50
N ARG A 117 -10.75 20.37 -5.82
CA ARG A 117 -9.65 21.01 -6.58
C ARG A 117 -9.65 22.54 -6.54
N ASN A 118 -10.80 23.17 -6.30
CA ASN A 118 -10.90 24.63 -6.26
C ASN A 118 -10.80 25.20 -4.84
N SER A 119 -10.62 24.38 -3.81
CA SER A 119 -10.77 24.81 -2.41
C SER A 119 -9.48 24.81 -1.58
N VAL A 120 -8.40 24.14 -2.00
CA VAL A 120 -7.17 24.11 -1.18
C VAL A 120 -5.95 24.08 -2.10
N GLU A 121 -5.20 25.17 -2.04
CA GLU A 121 -3.98 25.44 -2.78
C GLU A 121 -2.88 24.39 -2.54
N ASP A 122 -2.23 23.94 -3.62
CA ASP A 122 -1.04 23.09 -3.58
C ASP A 122 0.12 23.71 -2.77
N SER A 123 0.09 25.03 -2.55
CA SER A 123 1.00 25.78 -1.67
C SER A 123 0.79 25.45 -0.19
N LEU A 124 -0.46 25.45 0.29
CA LEU A 124 -0.78 25.14 1.69
C LEU A 124 -0.48 23.68 2.02
N TYR A 125 -0.66 22.75 1.07
CA TYR A 125 -0.40 21.34 1.30
C TYR A 125 1.10 21.03 1.43
N LEU A 126 1.94 21.65 0.58
CA LEU A 126 3.39 21.57 0.70
C LEU A 126 3.87 22.25 1.99
N HIS A 127 3.29 23.40 2.35
CA HIS A 127 3.61 24.09 3.58
C HIS A 127 3.20 23.29 4.83
N LEU A 128 2.07 22.58 4.79
CA LEU A 128 1.60 21.68 5.85
C LEU A 128 2.50 20.44 5.97
N LEU A 129 2.96 19.87 4.86
CA LEU A 129 3.93 18.77 4.83
C LEU A 129 5.27 19.20 5.45
N ILE A 130 5.73 20.42 5.16
CA ILE A 130 6.92 21.01 5.78
C ILE A 130 6.69 21.20 7.28
N LEU A 131 5.55 21.77 7.69
CA LEU A 131 5.21 22.00 9.11
C LEU A 131 5.09 20.70 9.90
N ILE A 132 4.42 19.68 9.36
CA ILE A 132 4.27 18.36 9.99
C ILE A 132 5.64 17.68 10.12
N SER A 133 6.47 17.76 9.08
CA SER A 133 7.81 17.18 9.11
C SER A 133 8.74 17.90 10.09
N LEU A 134 8.66 19.24 10.19
CA LEU A 134 9.39 20.02 11.20
C LEU A 134 8.93 19.72 12.63
N LEU A 135 7.62 19.52 12.85
CA LEU A 135 7.06 19.16 14.15
C LEU A 135 7.51 17.75 14.58
N VAL A 136 7.51 16.79 13.64
CA VAL A 136 8.02 15.43 13.87
C VAL A 136 9.51 15.46 14.15
N LEU A 137 10.29 16.28 13.44
CA LEU A 137 11.72 16.45 13.68
C LEU A 137 12.02 17.07 15.04
N LYS A 138 11.26 18.09 15.47
CA LYS A 138 11.43 18.74 16.78
C LYS A 138 11.12 17.77 17.92
N ASN A 139 9.99 17.07 17.84
CA ASN A 139 9.61 16.06 18.85
C ASN A 139 10.55 14.84 18.85
N SER A 140 11.10 14.47 17.69
CA SER A 140 12.07 13.37 17.60
C SER A 140 13.42 13.81 18.14
N ARG A 141 13.87 15.04 17.86
CA ARG A 141 15.11 15.60 18.41
C ARG A 141 15.06 15.65 19.94
N GLU A 142 13.98 16.13 20.54
CA GLU A 142 13.83 16.15 22.01
C GLU A 142 13.91 14.74 22.60
N LYS A 143 13.30 13.74 21.96
CA LYS A 143 13.38 12.33 22.40
C LYS A 143 14.70 11.62 22.09
N LEU A 144 15.45 12.10 21.09
CA LEU A 144 16.75 11.54 20.70
C LEU A 144 17.91 12.16 21.47
N MET A 145 17.78 13.40 21.95
CA MET A 145 18.80 14.06 22.78
C MET A 145 18.92 13.45 24.18
N ASP A 146 17.90 12.74 24.66
CA ASP A 146 17.96 11.94 25.90
C ASP A 146 18.83 10.66 25.76
N HIS A 147 19.20 10.28 24.54
CA HIS A 147 20.10 9.17 24.27
C HIS A 147 21.43 9.71 23.73
N HIS A 148 22.50 9.55 24.51
CA HIS A 148 23.90 9.98 24.26
C HIS A 148 24.57 9.43 22.97
N TRP A 149 23.82 8.95 21.97
CA TRP A 149 24.34 8.19 20.82
C TRP A 149 24.62 9.03 19.57
N PHE A 150 24.44 10.34 19.61
CA PHE A 150 24.75 11.23 18.49
C PHE A 150 26.13 11.87 18.65
N MET A 151 27.17 11.06 18.53
CA MET A 151 28.51 11.56 18.23
C MET A 151 28.82 11.17 16.78
N GLU A 152 29.08 12.19 15.96
CA GLU A 152 29.62 12.06 14.59
C GLU A 152 28.70 11.41 13.55
N ILE A 153 27.55 12.03 13.26
CA ILE A 153 27.14 12.06 11.85
C ILE A 153 28.16 12.96 11.17
N HIS A 154 29.07 12.36 10.42
CA HIS A 154 29.92 13.07 9.48
C HIS A 154 29.03 13.89 8.55
N GLU A 155 28.91 15.17 8.88
CA GLU A 155 28.42 16.23 8.02
C GLU A 155 29.40 16.36 6.86
N ASN A 156 29.33 15.43 5.91
CA ASN A 156 29.76 15.70 4.55
C ASN A 156 28.72 16.64 3.94
N PHE A 157 28.65 17.85 4.49
CA PHE A 157 28.02 19.01 3.89
C PHE A 157 28.78 19.27 2.59
N ILE A 158 28.26 18.72 1.50
CA ILE A 158 28.56 19.27 0.19
C ILE A 158 27.91 20.66 0.22
N GLN A 159 28.73 21.65 0.55
CA GLN A 159 28.40 23.07 0.59
C GLN A 159 28.22 23.55 -0.85
N ASP A 160 27.20 23.04 -1.51
CA ASP A 160 26.86 23.44 -2.85
C ASP A 160 25.47 24.08 -2.85
N SER A 161 25.53 25.40 -3.04
CA SER A 161 24.48 26.31 -3.48
C SER A 161 23.01 25.87 -3.32
N ALA A 162 22.29 26.51 -2.38
CA ALA A 162 20.85 26.83 -2.40
C ALA A 162 19.81 25.74 -2.77
N THR A 163 20.16 24.46 -2.68
CA THR A 163 19.26 23.36 -3.05
C THR A 163 18.65 22.74 -1.80
N VAL A 164 17.31 22.84 -1.70
CA VAL A 164 16.55 22.14 -0.66
C VAL A 164 16.45 20.68 -1.06
N PHE A 165 16.80 19.79 -0.14
CA PHE A 165 16.70 18.36 -0.35
C PHE A 165 15.79 17.72 0.71
N PHE A 166 14.93 16.82 0.25
CA PHE A 166 14.14 15.96 1.13
C PHE A 166 14.76 14.57 1.14
N PHE A 167 15.06 14.07 2.34
CA PHE A 167 15.64 12.73 2.51
C PHE A 167 14.66 11.85 3.30
N PHE A 168 14.29 10.74 2.67
CA PHE A 168 13.55 9.67 3.29
C PHE A 168 14.47 8.46 3.38
N PHE A 169 14.71 7.92 4.58
CA PHE A 169 15.56 6.75 4.70
C PHE A 169 15.16 5.82 5.83
N ALA A 170 15.61 4.58 5.70
CA ALA A 170 15.52 3.57 6.74
C ALA A 170 16.90 3.28 7.31
N ILE A 171 16.98 3.20 8.63
CA ILE A 171 18.20 2.87 9.37
C ILE A 171 18.03 1.48 10.00
N SER A 172 19.03 0.63 9.86
CA SER A 172 19.25 -0.59 10.65
C SER A 172 20.30 -0.29 11.70
N ILE A 173 20.19 -0.88 12.89
CA ILE A 173 21.29 -0.87 13.87
C ILE A 173 21.86 -2.28 13.90
N GLU A 174 23.03 -2.45 13.31
CA GLU A 174 23.77 -3.72 13.28
C GLU A 174 25.04 -3.56 14.10
N ASN A 175 25.18 -4.36 15.16
CA ASN A 175 26.34 -4.31 16.05
C ASN A 175 26.64 -2.89 16.59
N VAL A 176 25.60 -2.16 17.00
CA VAL A 176 25.70 -0.77 17.51
C VAL A 176 26.00 0.28 16.43
N ILE A 177 26.30 -0.11 15.19
CA ILE A 177 26.57 0.81 14.09
C ILE A 177 25.28 1.08 13.31
N PRO A 178 24.81 2.34 13.22
CA PRO A 178 23.68 2.68 12.38
C PRO A 178 24.08 2.57 10.90
N LYS A 179 23.37 1.71 10.16
CA LYS A 179 23.54 1.52 8.72
C LYS A 179 22.31 2.04 7.99
N ILE A 180 22.49 2.94 7.03
CA ILE A 180 21.39 3.35 6.16
C ILE A 180 21.13 2.22 5.16
N ILE A 181 19.92 1.66 5.23
CA ILE A 181 19.53 0.50 4.43
C ILE A 181 19.09 0.93 3.04
N TYR A 182 18.25 1.95 2.96
CA TYR A 182 17.78 2.51 1.72
C TYR A 182 17.32 3.94 1.95
N GLY A 183 17.28 4.72 0.88
CA GLY A 183 16.70 6.04 0.94
C GLY A 183 16.34 6.62 -0.42
N LEU A 184 15.55 7.68 -0.34
CA LEU A 184 15.04 8.48 -1.44
C LEU A 184 15.41 9.94 -1.15
N LYS A 185 16.21 10.53 -2.04
CA LYS A 185 16.56 11.94 -2.04
C LYS A 185 15.72 12.63 -3.10
N THR A 186 15.01 13.70 -2.74
CA THR A 186 14.24 14.53 -3.68
C THR A 186 14.81 15.95 -3.69
N THR A 187 14.96 16.54 -4.87
CA THR A 187 15.42 17.93 -5.05
C THR A 187 14.24 18.90 -5.08
N LYS A 188 14.54 20.20 -5.08
CA LYS A 188 13.52 21.25 -5.24
C LYS A 188 12.71 21.12 -6.54
N ASP A 189 13.34 20.64 -7.61
CA ASP A 189 12.69 20.46 -8.92
C ASP A 189 11.91 19.14 -8.99
N LEU A 190 11.71 18.48 -7.84
CA LEU A 190 11.04 17.19 -7.71
C LEU A 190 11.73 16.05 -8.46
N THR A 191 12.97 16.24 -8.93
CA THR A 191 13.81 15.12 -9.36
C THR A 191 14.23 14.31 -8.17
N TYR A 192 14.46 13.02 -8.36
CA TYR A 192 14.79 12.14 -7.26
C TYR A 192 15.93 11.19 -7.61
N SER A 193 16.69 10.83 -6.58
CA SER A 193 17.67 9.75 -6.61
C SER A 193 17.42 8.80 -5.46
N MET A 194 17.78 7.54 -5.64
CA MET A 194 17.52 6.47 -4.69
C MET A 194 18.80 5.70 -4.44
N PHE A 195 18.88 5.08 -3.28
CA PHE A 195 19.97 4.18 -2.94
C PHE A 195 19.43 3.03 -2.08
N SER A 196 20.06 1.86 -2.19
CA SER A 196 19.70 0.66 -1.44
C SER A 196 20.97 -0.14 -1.17
N ASP A 197 21.29 -0.30 0.12
CA ASP A 197 22.45 -1.01 0.67
C ASP A 197 23.80 -0.51 0.13
N GLY A 198 23.91 0.81 -0.10
CA GLY A 198 25.12 1.46 -0.61
C GLY A 198 24.97 2.02 -2.02
N PRO A 199 24.84 1.18 -3.07
CA PRO A 199 24.82 1.68 -4.45
C PRO A 199 23.53 2.46 -4.77
N PRO A 200 23.62 3.42 -5.72
CA PRO A 200 22.45 4.10 -6.23
C PRO A 200 21.56 3.12 -7.00
N VAL A 201 20.25 3.22 -6.80
CA VAL A 201 19.26 2.44 -7.54
C VAL A 201 18.97 3.16 -8.86
N LEU A 202 19.10 2.45 -9.97
CA LEU A 202 18.88 3.00 -11.31
C LEU A 202 17.40 3.33 -11.53
N LEU A 203 17.13 4.47 -12.19
CA LEU A 203 15.77 4.93 -12.47
C LEU A 203 14.97 3.91 -13.28
N GLN A 204 15.62 3.18 -14.20
CA GLN A 204 14.98 2.17 -15.03
C GLN A 204 14.29 1.08 -14.20
N GLU A 205 14.84 0.76 -13.02
CA GLU A 205 14.28 -0.27 -12.15
C GLU A 205 12.95 0.13 -11.51
N VAL A 206 12.70 1.44 -11.36
CA VAL A 206 11.46 1.98 -10.79
C VAL A 206 10.53 2.60 -11.82
N ASN A 207 10.85 2.52 -13.12
CA ASN A 207 10.02 3.09 -14.20
C ASN A 207 8.58 2.57 -14.18
N HIS A 208 8.37 1.34 -13.71
CA HIS A 208 7.04 0.74 -13.56
C HIS A 208 6.20 1.37 -12.42
N ILE A 209 6.85 2.10 -11.51
CA ILE A 209 6.23 2.82 -10.39
C ILE A 209 6.09 4.30 -10.73
N CYS A 210 7.19 4.90 -11.20
CA CYS A 210 7.28 6.29 -11.57
C CYS A 210 7.94 6.35 -12.96
N SER A 211 7.12 6.53 -13.99
CA SER A 211 7.57 6.52 -15.39
C SER A 211 8.45 7.72 -15.77
N THR A 212 8.47 8.75 -14.91
CA THR A 212 9.23 9.99 -15.12
C THR A 212 10.33 10.13 -14.08
N ALA A 213 11.42 10.79 -14.43
CA ALA A 213 12.49 11.16 -13.48
C ALA A 213 12.09 12.23 -12.44
N PHE A 214 10.82 12.62 -12.44
CA PHE A 214 10.23 13.64 -11.58
C PHE A 214 9.06 13.04 -10.80
N ILE A 215 8.95 13.41 -9.53
CA ILE A 215 7.84 13.04 -8.64
C ILE A 215 6.65 13.95 -8.95
N GLN A 216 5.60 13.41 -9.56
CA GLN A 216 4.40 14.18 -9.90
C GLN A 216 3.36 14.13 -8.78
N ARG A 217 3.31 13.01 -8.05
CA ARG A 217 2.31 12.76 -7.00
C ARG A 217 3.01 12.29 -5.74
N PHE A 218 2.46 12.69 -4.59
CA PHE A 218 2.92 12.18 -3.29
C PHE A 218 2.86 10.65 -3.19
N TYR A 219 1.93 10.02 -3.90
CA TYR A 219 1.82 8.56 -3.94
C TYR A 219 3.05 7.89 -4.59
N ASP A 220 3.76 8.59 -5.48
CA ASP A 220 4.96 8.09 -6.14
C ASP A 220 6.08 7.89 -5.11
N ILE A 221 6.28 8.83 -4.18
CA ILE A 221 7.20 8.73 -3.04
C ILE A 221 6.92 7.46 -2.24
N ASN A 222 5.67 7.25 -1.84
CA ASN A 222 5.29 6.11 -1.01
C ASN A 222 5.51 4.77 -1.74
N ASN A 223 5.20 4.70 -3.04
CA ASN A 223 5.43 3.48 -3.81
C ASN A 223 6.91 3.22 -4.01
N ILE A 224 7.73 4.24 -4.27
CA ILE A 224 9.18 4.12 -4.39
C ILE A 224 9.75 3.61 -3.06
N LEU A 225 9.36 4.20 -1.93
CA LEU A 225 9.80 3.75 -0.61
C LEU A 225 9.36 2.32 -0.30
N ALA A 226 8.15 1.92 -0.68
CA ALA A 226 7.68 0.55 -0.54
C ALA A 226 8.49 -0.43 -1.41
N TYR A 227 8.85 -0.02 -2.63
CA TYR A 227 9.72 -0.79 -3.50
C TYR A 227 11.13 -0.95 -2.90
N LEU A 228 11.75 0.13 -2.45
CA LEU A 228 13.08 0.08 -1.81
C LEU A 228 13.06 -0.81 -0.56
N LYS A 229 11.99 -0.73 0.23
CA LYS A 229 11.79 -1.61 1.38
C LYS A 229 11.70 -3.08 1.01
N ASN A 230 11.00 -3.43 -0.06
CA ASN A 230 10.84 -4.81 -0.51
C ASN A 230 12.07 -5.34 -1.25
N ARG A 231 12.83 -4.47 -1.90
CA ARG A 231 14.10 -4.81 -2.56
C ARG A 231 15.15 -5.20 -1.53
N TYR A 232 15.15 -4.54 -0.38
CA TYR A 232 16.02 -4.93 0.72
C TYR A 232 15.57 -6.29 1.27
N VAL A 233 16.36 -7.32 0.99
CA VAL A 233 16.21 -8.64 1.61
C VAL A 233 17.06 -8.64 2.87
N PRO A 234 16.49 -8.59 4.08
CA PRO A 234 17.28 -8.69 5.30
C PRO A 234 17.96 -10.06 5.32
N SER A 235 19.28 -10.10 5.18
CA SER A 235 20.07 -11.33 5.23
C SER A 235 20.08 -11.94 6.63
N PHE A 236 19.74 -11.16 7.66
CA PHE A 236 19.56 -11.59 9.03
C PHE A 236 18.38 -10.85 9.65
N VAL A 237 17.72 -11.48 10.62
CA VAL A 237 16.55 -10.96 11.36
C VAL A 237 16.96 -9.72 12.19
N SER A 238 17.20 -8.59 11.53
CA SER A 238 17.45 -7.31 12.18
C SER A 238 16.10 -6.78 12.71
N LYS A 239 15.97 -6.82 14.03
CA LYS A 239 14.83 -6.22 14.72
C LYS A 239 14.95 -4.71 14.59
N ILE A 240 13.87 -4.13 14.06
CA ILE A 240 13.51 -2.71 14.05
C ILE A 240 14.07 -1.93 12.86
N LEU A 241 13.16 -1.72 11.90
CA LEU A 241 13.28 -0.71 10.85
C LEU A 241 12.42 0.49 11.30
N LYS A 242 13.04 1.57 11.78
CA LYS A 242 12.35 2.85 11.95
C LYS A 242 12.60 3.69 10.70
N VAL A 243 11.51 4.09 10.04
CA VAL A 243 11.59 5.08 8.95
C VAL A 243 11.73 6.44 9.60
N MET A 244 12.82 7.15 9.31
CA MET A 244 13.00 8.54 9.74
C MET A 244 12.97 9.46 8.53
N ILE A 245 12.32 10.61 8.69
CA ILE A 245 12.23 11.64 7.67
C ILE A 245 13.10 12.79 8.13
N PHE A 246 14.07 13.20 7.30
CA PHE A 246 14.90 14.37 7.56
C PHE A 246 14.70 15.40 6.46
N ILE A 247 14.51 16.65 6.87
CA ILE A 247 14.44 17.80 5.98
C ILE A 247 15.71 18.59 6.17
N PHE A 248 16.50 18.72 5.10
CA PHE A 248 17.68 19.59 5.08
C PHE A 248 17.37 20.81 4.22
N CYS A 249 17.32 21.97 4.87
CA CYS A 249 17.31 23.26 4.20
C CYS A 249 18.70 23.89 4.38
N THR A 250 19.49 23.93 3.31
CA THR A 250 20.73 24.73 3.31
C THR A 250 20.31 26.19 3.15
N LYS A 251 20.32 26.94 4.26
CA LYS A 251 20.06 28.39 4.19
C LYS A 251 21.29 29.02 3.55
N LYS A 252 21.07 29.78 2.47
CA LYS A 252 22.11 30.63 1.89
C LYS A 252 22.50 31.67 2.96
N ASP A 253 23.76 31.70 3.36
CA ASP A 253 24.28 32.82 4.12
C ASP A 253 24.04 34.09 3.31
N VAL A 254 23.15 34.93 3.83
CA VAL A 254 23.05 36.33 3.44
C VAL A 254 24.40 36.93 3.82
N SER A 255 25.09 37.47 2.82
CA SER A 255 26.38 38.14 2.93
C SER A 255 26.59 38.83 4.29
N LEU A 256 27.65 38.45 5.01
CA LEU A 256 28.15 39.17 6.17
C LEU A 256 28.27 40.67 5.82
N PRO A 257 27.80 41.60 6.67
CA PRO A 257 28.11 43.01 6.49
C PRO A 257 29.62 43.17 6.47
N LYS A 258 30.15 43.89 5.48
CA LYS A 258 31.57 44.25 5.39
C LYS A 258 31.96 44.92 6.72
N ILE A 259 32.75 44.24 7.54
CA ILE A 259 33.41 44.85 8.69
C ILE A 259 34.30 45.96 8.13
N GLY A 260 33.99 47.19 8.53
CA GLY A 260 34.73 48.38 8.15
C GLY A 260 36.21 48.22 8.48
N SER A 261 37.04 48.63 7.52
CA SER A 261 38.48 48.81 7.67
C SER A 261 38.81 49.58 8.96
N ILE A 262 39.51 48.91 9.87
CA ILE A 262 40.21 49.58 10.98
C ILE A 262 41.38 50.36 10.36
N GLN A 263 41.28 51.69 10.36
CA GLN A 263 42.42 52.56 10.12
C GLN A 263 43.39 52.42 11.29
N ARG A 264 44.65 52.06 10.99
CA ARG A 264 45.75 52.23 11.93
C ARG A 264 46.08 53.71 12.02
N VAL A 265 45.99 54.26 13.23
CA VAL A 265 46.69 55.48 13.66
C VAL A 265 47.90 55.02 14.47
#